data_AF-A0A381R9G6-F1
#
_entry.id   AF-A0A381R9G6-F1
#
_cell.length_a   1.000
_cell.length_b   1.000
_cell.length_c   1.000
_cell.angle_alpha   90.00
_cell.angle_beta   90.00
_cell.angle_gamma   90.00
#
_symmetry.space_group_name_H-M   'P 1'
#
loop_
_entity.id
_entity.type
_entity.pdbx_description
1 polymer ?
#
loop_
_entity_poly.entity_id
_entity_poly.type
_entity_poly.pdbx_seq_one_letter_code
_entity_poly.pdbx_strand_id
1 'polypeptide(L)'
;MENQTEEPAPDAPVGDVPAPSVYAGLTVVELKEKLRERELPVSGTKNVLLARLAETETAPATADEKGPDYSKLSRRELKQHRKAINALAEELRRKRDVLNLESQSHAAERDVLNAQAKELMNQVYAHRDRRNGLNVEVGETRDDLRDLNPKVDQLREDFLKIKRSRFAGNHLPPIPKLRRQIKELELKQMTSSMSIKKERALVEKIGTLQLQISEQDELLETDVEVTAARDSFRQVEQQRKDLLRSKKRAREDAQVEHEAMRDALRENRKTRKRADGAQRAFVRVKELADDVHAEYIEQLRELSEIDRRLAELRRGTSQINVVESAANAEELFRKFLSGDKLSTEQLMVIQKAGML
;
A
#
# COMPACT_ATOMS: atom_id res chain seq x y z
N MET A 1 -44.40 -12.40 1.51
CA MET A 1 -45.22 -11.19 1.40
C MET A 1 -44.57 -10.20 2.36
N GLU A 2 -43.92 -9.13 1.96
CA GLU A 2 -43.98 -8.31 0.75
C GLU A 2 -42.56 -7.87 0.33
N ASN A 3 -42.48 -7.47 -0.94
CA ASN A 3 -41.30 -7.02 -1.66
C ASN A 3 -40.97 -5.54 -1.35
N GLN A 4 -39.67 -5.21 -1.43
CA GLN A 4 -39.08 -3.93 -1.88
C GLN A 4 -39.36 -2.70 -0.98
N THR A 5 -38.36 -1.94 -0.56
CA THR A 5 -37.62 -1.03 -1.46
C THR A 5 -36.22 -0.76 -0.89
N GLU A 6 -35.18 -1.11 -1.64
CA GLU A 6 -33.82 -0.60 -1.45
C GLU A 6 -33.75 0.83 -2.01
N GLU A 7 -33.27 1.77 -1.21
CA GLU A 7 -32.83 3.09 -1.69
C GLU A 7 -31.51 2.95 -2.46
N PRO A 8 -31.33 3.62 -3.61
CA PRO A 8 -30.10 3.53 -4.39
C PRO A 8 -29.01 4.43 -3.80
N ALA A 9 -27.78 3.92 -3.81
CA ALA A 9 -26.57 4.66 -3.48
C ALA A 9 -26.34 5.85 -4.45
N PRO A 10 -25.90 7.02 -3.95
CA PRO A 10 -25.34 8.07 -4.79
C PRO A 10 -23.87 7.73 -5.03
N ASP A 11 -23.51 7.39 -6.27
CA ASP A 11 -22.21 7.63 -6.90
C ASP A 11 -22.09 6.71 -8.13
N ALA A 12 -22.76 7.13 -9.21
CA ALA A 12 -22.32 6.72 -10.53
C ALA A 12 -20.99 7.44 -10.82
N PRO A 13 -19.97 6.76 -11.37
CA PRO A 13 -18.78 7.45 -11.83
C PRO A 13 -19.24 8.47 -12.88
N VAL A 14 -18.93 9.74 -12.64
CA VAL A 14 -19.04 10.80 -13.63
C VAL A 14 -18.22 10.32 -14.82
N GLY A 15 -18.90 9.77 -15.83
CA GLY A 15 -18.29 9.42 -17.08
C GLY A 15 -17.68 10.70 -17.64
N ASP A 16 -16.37 10.65 -17.90
CA ASP A 16 -15.65 11.69 -18.62
C ASP A 16 -16.53 12.19 -19.75
N VAL A 17 -16.95 13.44 -19.64
CA VAL A 17 -17.57 14.15 -20.76
C VAL A 17 -16.44 14.31 -21.76
N PRO A 18 -16.46 13.61 -22.91
CA PRO A 18 -15.42 13.83 -23.89
C PRO A 18 -15.54 15.28 -24.36
N ALA A 19 -14.39 15.91 -24.57
CA ALA A 19 -14.25 17.26 -25.09
C ALA A 19 -15.21 17.49 -26.28
N PRO A 20 -15.69 18.73 -26.50
CA PRO A 20 -16.67 19.03 -27.52
C PRO A 20 -16.15 18.62 -28.90
N SER A 21 -16.50 17.42 -29.34
CA SER A 21 -16.26 16.96 -30.70
C SER A 21 -17.11 17.82 -31.62
N VAL A 22 -16.50 18.30 -32.72
CA VAL A 22 -17.18 19.07 -33.77
C VAL A 22 -18.42 18.33 -34.32
N TYR A 23 -18.51 17.02 -34.08
CA TYR A 23 -19.59 16.14 -34.51
C TYR A 23 -20.68 15.88 -33.45
N ALA A 24 -20.59 16.46 -32.25
CA ALA A 24 -21.57 16.23 -31.16
C ALA A 24 -23.02 16.61 -31.56
N GLY A 25 -23.16 17.60 -32.45
CA GLY A 25 -24.45 18.06 -33.00
C GLY A 25 -25.05 17.19 -34.10
N LEU A 26 -24.31 16.20 -34.63
CA LEU A 26 -24.79 15.36 -35.73
C LEU A 26 -25.68 14.20 -35.24
N THR A 27 -26.62 13.82 -36.09
CA THR A 27 -27.49 12.66 -35.92
C THR A 27 -26.74 11.36 -36.22
N VAL A 28 -27.25 10.22 -35.74
CA VAL A 28 -26.61 8.90 -35.93
C VAL A 28 -26.49 8.54 -37.42
N VAL A 29 -27.40 9.03 -38.27
CA VAL A 29 -27.37 8.79 -39.72
C VAL A 29 -26.19 9.55 -40.35
N GLU A 30 -26.05 10.83 -40.04
CA GLU A 30 -24.94 11.67 -40.53
C GLU A 30 -23.57 11.18 -40.03
N LEU A 31 -23.50 10.68 -38.79
CA LEU A 31 -22.27 10.07 -38.26
C LEU A 31 -21.87 8.79 -39.02
N LYS A 32 -22.86 7.98 -39.42
CA LYS A 32 -22.61 6.76 -40.22
C LYS A 32 -22.25 7.08 -41.66
N GLU A 33 -22.80 8.13 -42.25
CA GLU A 33 -22.42 8.61 -43.58
C GLU A 33 -20.97 9.09 -43.59
N LYS A 34 -20.58 9.93 -42.62
CA LYS A 34 -19.18 10.38 -42.48
C LYS A 34 -18.19 9.25 -42.21
N LEU A 35 -18.60 8.22 -41.48
CA LEU A 35 -17.78 7.01 -41.30
C LEU A 35 -17.69 6.18 -42.59
N ARG A 36 -18.76 6.12 -43.39
CA ARG A 36 -18.79 5.40 -44.68
C ARG A 36 -17.93 6.10 -45.74
N GLU A 37 -17.94 7.43 -45.77
CA GLU A 37 -17.03 8.24 -46.62
C GLU A 37 -15.55 8.01 -46.30
N ARG A 38 -15.24 7.63 -45.05
CA ARG A 38 -13.89 7.34 -44.56
C ARG A 38 -13.56 5.83 -44.54
N GLU A 39 -14.42 4.99 -45.13
CA GLU A 39 -14.29 3.52 -45.15
C GLU A 39 -14.19 2.86 -43.76
N LEU A 40 -14.77 3.47 -42.73
CA LEU A 40 -14.72 2.99 -41.35
C LEU A 40 -15.97 2.19 -40.94
N PRO A 41 -15.86 1.28 -39.94
CA PRO A 41 -16.98 0.51 -39.47
C PRO A 41 -18.10 1.38 -38.87
N VAL A 42 -19.29 1.31 -39.47
CA VAL A 42 -20.50 2.08 -39.10
C VAL A 42 -21.34 1.45 -37.98
N SER A 43 -20.81 0.40 -37.33
CA SER A 43 -21.49 -0.32 -36.24
C SER A 43 -21.18 0.28 -34.87
N GLY A 44 -22.21 0.44 -34.03
CA GLY A 44 -22.08 0.90 -32.64
C GLY A 44 -23.14 1.92 -32.22
N THR A 45 -23.10 2.31 -30.94
CA THR A 45 -23.91 3.40 -30.37
C THR A 45 -23.34 4.77 -30.75
N LYS A 46 -24.13 5.84 -30.63
CA LYS A 46 -23.74 7.21 -31.02
C LYS A 46 -22.38 7.62 -30.44
N ASN A 47 -22.13 7.30 -29.18
CA ASN A 47 -20.87 7.62 -28.48
C ASN A 47 -19.68 6.86 -29.06
N VAL A 48 -19.86 5.62 -29.50
CA VAL A 48 -18.80 4.82 -30.15
C VAL A 48 -18.49 5.37 -31.55
N LEU A 49 -19.50 5.81 -32.29
CA LEU A 49 -19.31 6.45 -33.61
C LEU A 49 -18.59 7.80 -33.46
N LEU A 50 -18.96 8.59 -32.44
CA LEU A 50 -18.28 9.84 -32.09
C LEU A 50 -16.84 9.61 -31.65
N ALA A 51 -16.59 8.63 -30.78
CA ALA A 51 -15.24 8.26 -30.35
C ALA A 51 -14.38 7.79 -31.53
N ARG A 52 -14.93 7.01 -32.46
CA ARG A 52 -14.21 6.55 -33.65
C ARG A 52 -13.89 7.68 -34.64
N LEU A 53 -14.82 8.64 -34.80
CA LEU A 53 -14.55 9.85 -35.58
C LEU A 53 -13.54 10.77 -34.88
N ALA A 54 -13.61 10.89 -33.55
CA ALA A 54 -12.66 11.64 -32.74
C ALA A 54 -11.27 11.00 -32.77
N GLU A 55 -11.16 9.67 -32.66
CA GLU A 55 -9.91 8.90 -32.80
C GLU A 55 -9.26 9.07 -34.18
N THR A 56 -10.05 9.30 -35.22
CA THR A 56 -9.50 9.59 -36.56
C THR A 56 -9.03 11.04 -36.71
N GLU A 57 -9.50 11.95 -35.86
CA GLU A 57 -9.00 13.34 -35.77
C GLU A 57 -7.87 13.49 -34.75
N THR A 58 -7.79 12.60 -33.75
CA THR A 58 -6.70 12.50 -32.78
C THR A 58 -5.67 11.42 -33.12
N ALA A 59 -5.82 10.73 -34.25
CA ALA A 59 -4.65 10.23 -34.97
C ALA A 59 -3.69 11.41 -35.05
N PRO A 60 -2.42 11.28 -34.63
CA PRO A 60 -1.54 12.42 -34.56
C PRO A 60 -1.55 13.03 -35.94
N ALA A 61 -2.20 14.19 -36.05
CA ALA A 61 -1.73 15.20 -36.95
C ALA A 61 -0.25 15.26 -36.60
N THR A 62 0.58 14.62 -37.42
CA THR A 62 1.91 15.11 -37.67
C THR A 62 1.65 16.56 -38.01
N ALA A 63 1.65 17.41 -36.99
CA ALA A 63 1.96 18.79 -37.13
C ALA A 63 3.34 18.73 -37.77
N ASP A 64 3.34 18.70 -39.10
CA ASP A 64 4.31 19.40 -39.90
C ASP A 64 4.21 20.88 -39.48
N GLU A 65 4.54 21.20 -38.23
CA GLU A 65 5.33 22.39 -37.99
C GLU A 65 6.60 22.11 -38.78
N LYS A 66 6.57 22.55 -40.04
CA LYS A 66 7.72 22.51 -40.92
C LYS A 66 8.85 23.13 -40.13
N GLY A 67 9.75 22.29 -39.63
CA GLY A 67 11.01 22.72 -39.07
C GLY A 67 11.69 23.66 -40.06
N PRO A 68 12.65 24.49 -39.60
CA PRO A 68 13.30 25.47 -40.45
C PRO A 68 13.71 24.82 -41.77
N ASP A 69 13.34 25.41 -42.90
CA ASP A 69 13.64 24.85 -44.22
C ASP A 69 15.17 24.84 -44.44
N TYR A 70 15.80 23.75 -44.00
CA TYR A 70 17.25 23.57 -44.01
C TYR A 70 17.84 23.53 -45.43
N SER A 71 16.99 23.56 -46.47
CA SER A 71 17.42 23.60 -47.87
C SER A 71 18.05 24.93 -48.27
N LYS A 72 17.78 26.02 -47.54
CA LYS A 72 18.25 27.38 -47.88
C LYS A 72 19.48 27.86 -47.09
N LEU A 73 19.93 27.06 -46.11
CA LEU A 73 21.00 27.45 -45.19
C LEU A 73 22.40 27.11 -45.73
N SER A 74 23.37 27.98 -45.46
CA SER A 74 24.76 27.77 -45.81
C SER A 74 25.39 26.62 -45.00
N ARG A 75 26.41 25.96 -45.54
CA ARG A 75 27.15 24.87 -44.86
C ARG A 75 27.69 25.27 -43.48
N ARG A 76 28.04 26.54 -43.29
CA ARG A 76 28.49 27.07 -41.99
C ARG A 76 27.34 27.20 -40.99
N GLU A 77 26.19 27.66 -41.44
CA GLU A 77 24.97 27.82 -40.65
C GLU A 77 24.42 26.44 -40.24
N LEU A 78 24.36 25.49 -41.17
CA LEU A 78 23.96 24.10 -40.86
C LEU A 78 24.85 23.45 -39.79
N LYS A 79 26.16 23.72 -39.79
CA LYS A 79 27.06 23.23 -38.72
C LYS A 79 26.80 23.90 -37.37
N GLN A 80 26.44 25.19 -37.36
CA GLN A 80 26.10 25.91 -36.13
C GLN A 80 24.77 25.42 -35.56
N HIS A 81 23.74 25.28 -36.40
CA HIS A 81 22.45 24.70 -36.03
C HIS A 81 22.59 23.27 -35.51
N ARG A 82 23.39 22.43 -36.18
CA ARG A 82 23.72 21.07 -35.70
C ARG A 82 24.33 21.08 -34.29
N LYS A 83 25.26 22.01 -34.01
CA LYS A 83 25.90 22.11 -32.70
C LYS A 83 24.89 22.55 -31.63
N ALA A 84 24.01 23.48 -31.96
CA ALA A 84 22.96 23.97 -31.06
C ALA A 84 21.93 22.87 -30.74
N ILE A 85 21.39 22.20 -31.76
CA ILE A 85 20.43 21.09 -31.60
C ILE A 85 21.07 19.93 -30.82
N ASN A 86 22.33 19.60 -31.10
CA ASN A 86 23.02 18.55 -30.33
C ASN A 86 23.22 18.92 -28.85
N ALA A 87 23.49 20.19 -28.54
CA ALA A 87 23.58 20.65 -27.16
C ALA A 87 22.22 20.55 -26.44
N LEU A 88 21.15 20.98 -27.11
CA LEU A 88 19.79 20.90 -26.58
C LEU A 88 19.33 19.44 -26.40
N ALA A 89 19.64 18.56 -27.35
CA ALA A 89 19.36 17.14 -27.26
C ALA A 89 20.09 16.47 -26.08
N GLU A 90 21.36 16.83 -25.83
CA GLU A 90 22.10 16.32 -24.66
C GLU A 90 21.51 16.83 -23.33
N GLU A 91 21.00 18.06 -23.28
CA GLU A 91 20.27 18.57 -22.11
C GLU A 91 18.95 17.82 -21.87
N LEU A 92 18.14 17.61 -22.92
CA LEU A 92 16.90 16.83 -22.84
C LEU A 92 17.18 15.38 -22.42
N ARG A 93 18.23 14.76 -22.94
CA ARG A 93 18.67 13.43 -22.53
C ARG A 93 18.97 13.36 -21.03
N ARG A 94 19.73 14.32 -20.49
CA ARG A 94 20.03 14.38 -19.06
C ARG A 94 18.77 14.58 -18.22
N LYS A 95 17.88 15.49 -18.64
CA LYS A 95 16.59 15.72 -17.96
C LYS A 95 15.74 14.45 -17.92
N ARG A 96 15.62 13.76 -19.05
CA ARG A 96 14.92 12.46 -19.14
C ARG A 96 15.55 11.42 -18.21
N ASP A 97 16.87 11.32 -18.19
CA ASP A 97 17.58 10.33 -17.36
C ASP A 97 17.36 10.59 -15.86
N VAL A 98 17.31 11.87 -15.45
CA VAL A 98 16.95 12.27 -14.07
C VAL A 98 15.50 11.89 -13.74
N LEU A 99 14.55 12.26 -14.61
CA LEU A 99 13.13 11.93 -14.40
C LEU A 99 12.90 10.41 -14.36
N ASN A 100 13.60 9.64 -15.20
CA ASN A 100 13.55 8.18 -15.16
C ASN A 100 14.05 7.61 -13.84
N LEU A 101 15.14 8.16 -13.29
CA LEU A 101 15.66 7.74 -11.99
C LEU A 101 14.67 8.07 -10.86
N GLU A 102 14.07 9.27 -10.90
CA GLU A 102 13.03 9.68 -9.95
C GLU A 102 11.79 8.77 -10.04
N SER A 103 11.36 8.42 -11.25
CA SER A 103 10.27 7.47 -11.49
C SER A 103 10.60 6.10 -10.88
N GLN A 104 11.80 5.57 -11.10
CA GLN A 104 12.24 4.32 -10.48
C GLN A 104 12.25 4.38 -8.95
N SER A 105 12.65 5.52 -8.37
CA SER A 105 12.61 5.74 -6.91
C SER A 105 11.19 5.66 -6.37
N HIS A 106 10.22 6.33 -7.00
CA HIS A 106 8.81 6.25 -6.61
C HIS A 106 8.21 4.85 -6.79
N ALA A 107 8.62 4.12 -7.83
CA ALA A 107 8.23 2.73 -8.03
C ALA A 107 8.76 1.83 -6.90
N ALA A 108 10.03 1.99 -6.52
CA ALA A 108 10.64 1.25 -5.41
C ALA A 108 9.95 1.57 -4.07
N GLU A 109 9.65 2.84 -3.80
CA GLU A 109 8.92 3.26 -2.59
C GLU A 109 7.52 2.60 -2.54
N ARG A 110 6.78 2.64 -3.65
CA ARG A 110 5.48 1.98 -3.77
C ARG A 110 5.58 0.49 -3.46
N ASP A 111 6.57 -0.20 -3.99
CA ASP A 111 6.72 -1.65 -3.81
C ASP A 111 7.05 -2.00 -2.36
N VAL A 112 7.91 -1.22 -1.70
CA VAL A 112 8.18 -1.35 -0.26
C VAL A 112 6.92 -1.12 0.57
N LEU A 113 6.17 -0.06 0.29
CA LEU A 113 4.92 0.23 1.01
C LEU A 113 3.86 -0.85 0.77
N ASN A 114 3.76 -1.39 -0.44
CA ASN A 114 2.85 -2.50 -0.73
C ASN A 114 3.25 -3.78 0.00
N ALA A 115 4.55 -4.08 0.09
CA ALA A 115 5.04 -5.20 0.89
C ALA A 115 4.70 -5.02 2.38
N GLN A 116 4.93 -3.83 2.93
CA GLN A 116 4.55 -3.49 4.30
C GLN A 116 3.04 -3.59 4.53
N ALA A 117 2.22 -3.14 3.58
CA ALA A 117 0.77 -3.28 3.66
C ALA A 117 0.37 -4.77 3.67
N LYS A 118 0.99 -5.61 2.85
CA LYS A 118 0.73 -7.05 2.87
C LYS A 118 1.08 -7.66 4.23
N GLU A 119 2.20 -7.28 4.81
CA GLU A 119 2.62 -7.79 6.12
C GLU A 119 1.67 -7.36 7.24
N LEU A 120 1.22 -6.10 7.24
CA LEU A 120 0.20 -5.63 8.18
C LEU A 120 -1.12 -6.40 8.02
N MET A 121 -1.49 -6.80 6.80
CA MET A 121 -2.67 -7.66 6.59
C MET A 121 -2.46 -9.08 7.15
N ASN A 122 -1.27 -9.65 6.99
CA ASN A 122 -0.94 -10.95 7.60
C ASN A 122 -1.06 -10.88 9.13
N GLN A 123 -0.58 -9.80 9.74
CA GLN A 123 -0.74 -9.54 11.18
C GLN A 123 -2.22 -9.43 11.57
N VAL A 124 -3.04 -8.71 10.79
CA VAL A 124 -4.49 -8.64 11.03
C VAL A 124 -5.13 -10.02 11.03
N TYR A 125 -4.78 -10.90 10.08
CA TYR A 125 -5.29 -12.27 10.08
C TYR A 125 -4.82 -13.06 11.31
N ALA A 126 -3.54 -12.95 11.67
CA ALA A 126 -2.99 -13.62 12.85
C ALA A 126 -3.68 -13.17 14.15
N HIS A 127 -3.89 -11.87 14.35
CA HIS A 127 -4.63 -11.33 15.50
C HIS A 127 -6.09 -11.79 15.50
N ARG A 128 -6.75 -11.80 14.34
CA ARG A 128 -8.12 -12.29 14.20
C ARG A 128 -8.24 -13.75 14.62
N ASP A 129 -7.32 -14.59 14.17
CA ASP A 129 -7.35 -16.03 14.42
C ASP A 129 -7.04 -16.31 15.91
N ARG A 130 -6.06 -15.61 16.51
CA ARG A 130 -5.81 -15.64 17.97
C ARG A 130 -7.04 -15.22 18.77
N ARG A 131 -7.65 -14.08 18.44
CA ARG A 131 -8.88 -13.58 19.08
C ARG A 131 -10.01 -14.61 18.97
N ASN A 132 -10.17 -15.23 17.81
CA ASN A 132 -11.20 -16.25 17.60
C ASN A 132 -10.93 -17.49 18.47
N GLY A 133 -9.68 -17.94 18.56
CA GLY A 133 -9.29 -19.03 19.48
C GLY A 133 -9.62 -18.71 20.94
N LEU A 134 -9.27 -17.50 21.41
CA LEU A 134 -9.59 -17.06 22.77
C LEU A 134 -11.10 -16.96 23.02
N ASN A 135 -11.88 -16.54 22.01
CA ASN A 135 -13.34 -16.52 22.12
C ASN A 135 -13.95 -17.92 22.25
N VAL A 136 -13.35 -18.93 21.60
CA VAL A 136 -13.73 -20.33 21.77
C VAL A 136 -13.43 -20.79 23.20
N GLU A 137 -12.23 -20.52 23.71
CA GLU A 137 -11.84 -20.83 25.10
C GLU A 137 -12.79 -20.17 26.12
N VAL A 138 -13.19 -18.91 25.90
CA VAL A 138 -14.19 -18.22 26.73
C VAL A 138 -15.57 -18.89 26.66
N GLY A 139 -15.92 -19.48 25.52
CA GLY A 139 -17.11 -20.28 25.32
C GLY A 139 -17.06 -21.60 26.09
N GLU A 140 -15.98 -22.37 25.93
CA GLU A 140 -15.74 -23.63 26.62
C GLU A 140 -15.74 -23.43 28.15
N THR A 141 -14.95 -22.48 28.66
CA THR A 141 -14.93 -22.16 30.10
C THR A 141 -16.29 -21.67 30.63
N ARG A 142 -17.13 -21.05 29.79
CA ARG A 142 -18.50 -20.69 30.18
C ARG A 142 -19.36 -21.94 30.35
N ASP A 143 -19.23 -22.90 29.45
CA ASP A 143 -20.02 -24.13 29.45
C ASP A 143 -19.54 -25.05 30.60
N ASP A 144 -18.23 -25.14 30.84
CA ASP A 144 -17.66 -25.80 32.04
C ASP A 144 -18.20 -25.20 33.34
N LEU A 145 -18.24 -23.86 33.43
CA LEU A 145 -18.80 -23.17 34.60
C LEU A 145 -20.30 -23.45 34.74
N ARG A 146 -21.04 -23.60 33.65
CA ARG A 146 -22.46 -23.95 33.67
C ARG A 146 -22.69 -25.33 34.28
N ASP A 147 -21.81 -26.29 33.99
CA ASP A 147 -21.87 -27.65 34.52
C ASP A 147 -21.31 -27.76 35.95
N LEU A 148 -20.34 -26.91 36.30
CA LEU A 148 -19.67 -26.92 37.60
C LEU A 148 -20.45 -26.17 38.69
N ASN A 149 -21.11 -25.05 38.36
CA ASN A 149 -21.88 -24.26 39.32
C ASN A 149 -22.93 -25.10 40.09
N PRO A 150 -23.79 -25.92 39.47
CA PRO A 150 -24.76 -26.72 40.22
C PRO A 150 -24.09 -27.76 41.12
N LYS A 151 -22.96 -28.35 40.69
CA LYS A 151 -22.17 -29.30 41.51
C LYS A 151 -21.59 -28.61 42.75
N VAL A 152 -21.08 -27.38 42.58
CA VAL A 152 -20.60 -26.56 43.69
C VAL A 152 -21.71 -26.27 44.69
N ASP A 153 -22.89 -25.87 44.21
CA ASP A 153 -24.03 -25.55 45.06
C ASP A 153 -24.54 -26.79 45.81
N GLN A 154 -24.61 -27.95 45.14
CA GLN A 154 -24.97 -29.23 45.77
C GLN A 154 -23.95 -29.65 46.84
N LEU A 155 -22.66 -29.67 46.53
CA LEU A 155 -21.62 -30.04 47.50
C LEU A 155 -21.58 -29.07 48.69
N ARG A 156 -21.86 -27.78 48.45
CA ARG A 156 -22.01 -26.79 49.52
C ARG A 156 -23.18 -27.12 50.43
N GLU A 157 -24.34 -27.43 49.86
CA GLU A 157 -25.51 -27.82 50.63
C GLU A 157 -25.27 -29.09 51.43
N ASP A 158 -24.65 -30.10 50.82
CA ASP A 158 -24.38 -31.39 51.45
C ASP A 158 -23.38 -31.24 52.60
N PHE A 159 -22.32 -30.46 52.40
CA PHE A 159 -21.41 -30.08 53.48
C PHE A 159 -22.16 -29.36 54.63
N LEU A 160 -23.05 -28.42 54.32
CA LEU A 160 -23.83 -27.72 55.34
C LEU A 160 -24.89 -28.60 56.01
N LYS A 161 -25.45 -29.60 55.32
CA LYS A 161 -26.39 -30.59 55.88
C LYS A 161 -25.63 -31.50 56.85
N ILE A 162 -24.53 -32.11 56.43
CA ILE A 162 -23.71 -33.01 57.28
C ILE A 162 -23.19 -32.22 58.49
N LYS A 163 -22.67 -31.01 58.29
CA LYS A 163 -22.24 -30.14 59.40
C LYS A 163 -23.39 -29.82 60.36
N ARG A 164 -24.58 -29.50 59.88
CA ARG A 164 -25.73 -29.22 60.76
C ARG A 164 -26.18 -30.48 61.51
N SER A 165 -26.22 -31.63 60.86
CA SER A 165 -26.65 -32.89 61.49
C SER A 165 -25.70 -33.38 62.58
N ARG A 166 -24.38 -33.28 62.35
CA ARG A 166 -23.36 -33.73 63.32
C ARG A 166 -23.17 -32.75 64.48
N PHE A 167 -23.36 -31.45 64.24
CA PHE A 167 -23.09 -30.38 65.22
C PHE A 167 -24.33 -29.58 65.64
N ALA A 168 -25.54 -30.15 65.54
CA ALA A 168 -26.82 -29.47 65.80
C ALA A 168 -26.96 -28.84 67.21
N GLY A 169 -26.16 -29.30 68.19
CA GLY A 169 -26.16 -28.79 69.57
C GLY A 169 -25.11 -27.70 69.85
N ASN A 170 -24.17 -27.48 68.92
CA ASN A 170 -23.08 -26.53 69.08
C ASN A 170 -23.47 -25.24 68.37
N HIS A 171 -24.04 -24.25 69.10
CA HIS A 171 -24.33 -22.91 68.57
C HIS A 171 -23.04 -22.12 68.34
N LEU A 172 -22.24 -22.57 67.37
CA LEU A 172 -20.94 -22.04 67.05
C LEU A 172 -21.10 -20.96 65.96
N PRO A 173 -20.59 -19.73 66.19
CA PRO A 173 -20.64 -18.68 65.19
C PRO A 173 -19.93 -19.11 63.90
N PRO A 174 -20.40 -18.71 62.70
CA PRO A 174 -19.73 -19.06 61.46
C PRO A 174 -18.26 -18.61 61.45
N ILE A 175 -17.33 -19.54 61.22
CA ILE A 175 -15.88 -19.28 61.08
C ILE A 175 -15.57 -18.02 60.23
N PRO A 176 -16.23 -17.77 59.08
CA PRO A 176 -15.96 -16.57 58.28
C PRO A 176 -16.28 -15.25 59.00
N LYS A 177 -17.27 -15.24 59.91
CA LYS A 177 -17.60 -14.05 60.71
C LYS A 177 -16.54 -13.82 61.79
N LEU A 178 -16.10 -14.88 62.47
CA LEU A 178 -15.01 -14.81 63.48
C LEU A 178 -13.70 -14.31 62.85
N ARG A 179 -13.33 -14.85 61.67
CA ARG A 179 -12.14 -14.38 60.93
C ARG A 179 -12.22 -12.92 60.50
N ARG A 180 -13.41 -12.42 60.10
CA ARG A 180 -13.61 -10.99 59.81
C ARG A 180 -13.47 -10.12 61.06
N GLN A 181 -14.06 -10.55 62.17
CA GLN A 181 -13.96 -9.85 63.45
C GLN A 181 -12.51 -9.77 63.94
N ILE A 182 -11.74 -10.85 63.82
CA ILE A 182 -10.30 -10.85 64.11
C ILE A 182 -9.59 -9.79 63.25
N LYS A 183 -9.81 -9.80 61.94
CA LYS A 183 -9.16 -8.84 61.03
C LYS A 183 -9.51 -7.39 61.32
N GLU A 184 -10.76 -7.11 61.72
CA GLU A 184 -11.17 -5.77 62.17
C GLU A 184 -10.52 -5.36 63.49
N LEU A 185 -10.35 -6.30 64.43
CA LEU A 185 -9.69 -6.06 65.70
C LEU A 185 -8.17 -5.88 65.54
N GLU A 186 -7.53 -6.67 64.66
CA GLU A 186 -6.12 -6.51 64.26
C GLU A 186 -5.90 -5.16 63.59
N LEU A 187 -6.79 -4.75 62.68
CA LEU A 187 -6.72 -3.43 62.06
C LEU A 187 -6.82 -2.32 63.12
N LYS A 188 -7.76 -2.45 64.08
CA LYS A 188 -7.92 -1.49 65.18
C LYS A 188 -6.68 -1.44 66.08
N GLN A 189 -6.03 -2.56 66.34
CA GLN A 189 -4.77 -2.62 67.08
C GLN A 189 -3.66 -1.88 66.33
N MET A 190 -3.54 -2.05 65.01
CA MET A 190 -2.50 -1.41 64.20
C MET A 190 -2.71 0.10 63.98
N THR A 191 -3.96 0.54 63.92
CA THR A 191 -4.32 1.90 63.45
C THR A 191 -4.78 2.86 64.55
N SER A 192 -5.17 2.37 65.73
CA SER A 192 -5.67 3.21 66.83
C SER A 192 -4.64 3.36 67.94
N SER A 193 -4.36 4.60 68.36
CA SER A 193 -3.61 4.85 69.59
C SER A 193 -4.48 4.52 70.80
N MET A 194 -4.09 3.48 71.56
CA MET A 194 -4.80 3.02 72.74
C MET A 194 -3.86 2.91 73.94
N SER A 195 -4.42 2.90 75.15
CA SER A 195 -3.62 2.63 76.35
C SER A 195 -3.24 1.15 76.43
N ILE A 196 -2.09 0.85 77.06
CA ILE A 196 -1.54 -0.52 77.21
C ILE A 196 -2.59 -1.51 77.76
N LYS A 197 -3.47 -1.06 78.68
CA LYS A 197 -4.55 -1.90 79.23
C LYS A 197 -5.62 -2.26 78.17
N LYS A 198 -5.99 -1.32 77.30
CA LYS A 198 -6.99 -1.54 76.24
C LYS A 198 -6.41 -2.39 75.11
N GLU A 199 -5.13 -2.22 74.80
CA GLU A 199 -4.40 -3.04 73.84
C GLU A 199 -4.31 -4.50 74.30
N ARG A 200 -3.93 -4.75 75.55
CA ARG A 200 -3.92 -6.11 76.13
C ARG A 200 -5.29 -6.78 76.06
N ALA A 201 -6.36 -6.07 76.39
CA ALA A 201 -7.73 -6.59 76.29
C ALA A 201 -8.17 -6.87 74.84
N LEU A 202 -7.63 -6.13 73.86
CA LEU A 202 -7.85 -6.36 72.43
C LEU A 202 -7.15 -7.64 71.97
N VAL A 203 -5.89 -7.82 72.37
CA VAL A 203 -5.09 -9.01 72.09
C VAL A 203 -5.71 -10.26 72.74
N GLU A 204 -6.20 -10.18 73.98
CA GLU A 204 -6.94 -11.28 74.61
C GLU A 204 -8.23 -11.63 73.87
N LYS A 205 -8.97 -10.64 73.36
CA LYS A 205 -10.15 -10.89 72.52
C LYS A 205 -9.78 -11.54 71.18
N ILE A 206 -8.69 -11.12 70.56
CA ILE A 206 -8.17 -11.77 69.35
C ILE A 206 -7.79 -13.22 69.66
N GLY A 207 -7.09 -13.46 70.77
CA GLY A 207 -6.69 -14.79 71.23
C GLY A 207 -7.87 -15.72 71.52
N THR A 208 -8.90 -15.23 72.22
CA THR A 208 -10.12 -16.02 72.47
C THR A 208 -10.89 -16.34 71.19
N LEU A 209 -10.99 -15.39 70.25
CA LEU A 209 -11.59 -15.64 68.92
C LEU A 209 -10.75 -16.63 68.09
N GLN A 210 -9.41 -16.58 68.19
CA GLN A 210 -8.53 -17.54 67.54
C GLN A 210 -8.67 -18.95 68.12
N LEU A 211 -8.76 -19.07 69.46
CA LEU A 211 -9.03 -20.34 70.13
C LEU A 211 -10.38 -20.93 69.72
N GLN A 212 -11.43 -20.11 69.70
CA GLN A 212 -12.76 -20.53 69.21
C GLN A 212 -12.75 -21.03 67.76
N ILE A 213 -11.87 -20.48 66.91
CA ILE A 213 -11.68 -20.98 65.54
C ILE A 213 -10.93 -22.30 65.55
N SER A 214 -9.86 -22.44 66.34
CA SER A 214 -9.08 -23.68 66.46
C SER A 214 -9.95 -24.82 66.97
N GLU A 215 -10.69 -24.60 68.05
CA GLU A 215 -11.64 -25.58 68.60
C GLU A 215 -12.70 -25.98 67.57
N GLN A 216 -13.22 -25.01 66.80
CA GLN A 216 -14.15 -25.29 65.71
C GLN A 216 -13.52 -26.13 64.59
N ASP A 217 -12.29 -25.81 64.19
CA ASP A 217 -11.59 -26.52 63.11
C ASP A 217 -11.22 -27.95 63.57
N GLU A 218 -10.77 -28.15 64.81
CA GLU A 218 -10.49 -29.48 65.41
C GLU A 218 -11.74 -30.35 65.51
N LEU A 219 -12.87 -29.77 65.95
CA LEU A 219 -14.16 -30.47 65.99
C LEU A 219 -14.59 -30.94 64.59
N LEU A 220 -14.40 -30.10 63.57
CA LEU A 220 -14.70 -30.45 62.19
C LEU A 220 -13.76 -31.52 61.63
N GLU A 221 -12.52 -31.59 62.13
CA GLU A 221 -11.49 -32.58 61.74
C GLU A 221 -11.66 -33.95 62.40
N THR A 222 -12.45 -34.02 63.47
CA THR A 222 -12.73 -35.27 64.18
C THR A 222 -13.66 -36.20 63.39
N ASP A 223 -14.58 -35.63 62.59
CA ASP A 223 -15.53 -36.39 61.76
C ASP A 223 -14.99 -36.60 60.33
N VAL A 224 -14.74 -37.87 59.97
CA VAL A 224 -14.22 -38.27 58.64
C VAL A 224 -15.18 -37.89 57.50
N GLU A 225 -16.50 -38.00 57.71
CA GLU A 225 -17.51 -37.63 56.71
C GLU A 225 -17.57 -36.12 56.47
N VAL A 226 -17.41 -35.32 57.53
CA VAL A 226 -17.46 -33.85 57.45
C VAL A 226 -16.21 -33.30 56.77
N THR A 227 -15.04 -33.87 57.08
CA THR A 227 -13.78 -33.54 56.41
C THR A 227 -13.81 -33.91 54.93
N ALA A 228 -14.25 -35.12 54.58
CA ALA A 228 -14.39 -35.54 53.18
C ALA A 228 -15.34 -34.63 52.38
N ALA A 229 -16.50 -34.24 52.95
CA ALA A 229 -17.42 -33.31 52.33
C ALA A 229 -16.84 -31.87 52.22
N ARG A 230 -16.06 -31.44 53.23
CA ARG A 230 -15.36 -30.14 53.22
C ARG A 230 -14.35 -30.08 52.07
N ASP A 231 -13.56 -31.13 51.93
CA ASP A 231 -12.44 -31.16 51.00
C ASP A 231 -12.92 -31.33 49.56
N SER A 232 -13.96 -32.14 49.33
CA SER A 232 -14.61 -32.22 48.01
C SER A 232 -15.23 -30.89 47.59
N PHE A 233 -15.95 -30.20 48.49
CA PHE A 233 -16.48 -28.86 48.22
C PHE A 233 -15.34 -27.86 47.91
N ARG A 234 -14.27 -27.86 48.71
CA ARG A 234 -13.11 -26.98 48.50
C ARG A 234 -12.44 -27.23 47.15
N GLN A 235 -12.29 -28.48 46.75
CA GLN A 235 -11.66 -28.83 45.47
C GLN A 235 -12.46 -28.30 44.28
N VAL A 236 -13.78 -28.52 44.27
CA VAL A 236 -14.66 -28.06 43.18
C VAL A 236 -14.79 -26.53 43.17
N GLU A 237 -14.84 -25.88 44.35
CA GLU A 237 -14.78 -24.42 44.46
C GLU A 237 -13.45 -23.85 43.94
N GLN A 238 -12.34 -24.54 44.18
CA GLN A 238 -11.04 -24.14 43.67
C GLN A 238 -11.00 -24.23 42.15
N GLN A 239 -11.47 -25.33 41.57
CA GLN A 239 -11.64 -25.48 40.11
C GLN A 239 -12.51 -24.36 39.53
N ARG A 240 -13.64 -24.02 40.17
CA ARG A 240 -14.51 -22.92 39.74
C ARG A 240 -13.79 -21.58 39.73
N LYS A 241 -12.99 -21.28 40.78
CA LYS A 241 -12.19 -20.05 40.84
C LYS A 241 -11.12 -20.01 39.75
N ASP A 242 -10.49 -21.14 39.46
CA ASP A 242 -9.49 -21.26 38.40
C ASP A 242 -10.09 -21.03 37.02
N LEU A 243 -11.26 -21.62 36.73
CA LEU A 243 -12.02 -21.37 35.49
C LEU A 243 -12.45 -19.91 35.37
N LEU A 244 -12.94 -19.28 36.45
CA LEU A 244 -13.30 -17.86 36.44
C LEU A 244 -12.09 -16.97 36.18
N ARG A 245 -10.92 -17.32 36.71
CA ARG A 245 -9.65 -16.60 36.47
C ARG A 245 -9.17 -16.78 35.03
N SER A 246 -9.15 -18.01 34.50
CA SER A 246 -8.78 -18.30 33.11
C SER A 246 -9.72 -17.56 32.15
N LYS A 247 -11.04 -17.68 32.34
CA LYS A 247 -12.03 -16.97 31.52
C LYS A 247 -11.86 -15.46 31.53
N LYS A 248 -11.50 -14.87 32.68
CA LYS A 248 -11.21 -13.43 32.77
C LYS A 248 -9.97 -13.07 31.94
N ARG A 249 -8.88 -13.83 32.08
CA ARG A 249 -7.65 -13.63 31.30
C ARG A 249 -7.89 -13.78 29.80
N ALA A 250 -8.53 -14.86 29.37
CA ALA A 250 -8.85 -15.09 27.96
C ALA A 250 -9.70 -13.96 27.35
N ARG A 251 -10.61 -13.35 28.13
CA ARG A 251 -11.37 -12.16 27.70
C ARG A 251 -10.50 -10.92 27.57
N GLU A 252 -9.62 -10.67 28.53
CA GLU A 252 -8.67 -9.54 28.49
C GLU A 252 -7.71 -9.69 27.31
N ASP A 253 -7.15 -10.89 27.12
CA ASP A 253 -6.25 -11.20 26.00
C ASP A 253 -6.99 -11.08 24.65
N ALA A 254 -8.23 -11.56 24.54
CA ALA A 254 -9.02 -11.41 23.31
C ALA A 254 -9.29 -9.94 22.97
N GLN A 255 -9.51 -9.11 23.99
CA GLN A 255 -9.69 -7.67 23.81
C GLN A 255 -8.39 -7.01 23.33
N VAL A 256 -7.25 -7.36 23.91
CA VAL A 256 -5.93 -6.87 23.49
C VAL A 256 -5.64 -7.26 22.02
N GLU A 257 -5.89 -8.51 21.65
CA GLU A 257 -5.73 -8.97 20.26
C GLU A 257 -6.69 -8.23 19.30
N HIS A 258 -7.91 -7.92 19.73
CA HIS A 258 -8.85 -7.12 18.94
C HIS A 258 -8.38 -5.68 18.72
N GLU A 259 -7.85 -5.04 19.76
CA GLU A 259 -7.31 -3.69 19.69
C GLU A 259 -6.06 -3.63 18.80
N ALA A 260 -5.12 -4.58 18.99
CA ALA A 260 -3.94 -4.72 18.14
C ALA A 260 -4.31 -4.95 16.66
N MET A 261 -5.30 -5.80 16.40
CA MET A 261 -5.84 -6.01 15.05
C MET A 261 -6.38 -4.69 14.45
N ARG A 262 -7.10 -3.89 15.24
CA ARG A 262 -7.67 -2.62 14.78
C ARG A 262 -6.59 -1.60 14.44
N ASP A 263 -5.52 -1.56 15.23
CA ASP A 263 -4.39 -0.67 15.00
C ASP A 263 -3.58 -1.09 13.78
N ALA A 264 -3.31 -2.39 13.62
CA ALA A 264 -2.69 -2.93 12.40
C ALA A 264 -3.51 -2.61 11.14
N LEU A 265 -4.85 -2.69 11.22
CA LEU A 265 -5.72 -2.31 10.10
C LEU A 265 -5.69 -0.80 9.81
N ARG A 266 -5.60 0.04 10.85
CA ARG A 266 -5.46 1.49 10.69
C ARG A 266 -4.15 1.84 10.00
N GLU A 267 -3.04 1.26 10.45
CA GLU A 267 -1.73 1.45 9.82
C GLU A 267 -1.71 0.89 8.40
N ASN A 268 -2.33 -0.26 8.15
CA ASN A 268 -2.47 -0.80 6.79
C ASN A 268 -3.13 0.19 5.82
N ARG A 269 -4.25 0.81 6.24
CA ARG A 269 -4.95 1.82 5.43
C ARG A 269 -4.06 3.04 5.15
N LYS A 270 -3.30 3.51 6.15
CA LYS A 270 -2.34 4.62 5.96
C LYS A 270 -1.24 4.24 4.97
N THR A 271 -0.65 3.05 5.12
CA THR A 271 0.41 2.55 4.23
C THR A 271 -0.08 2.40 2.80
N ARG A 272 -1.29 1.86 2.60
CA ARG A 272 -1.93 1.79 1.28
C ARG A 272 -2.12 3.17 0.65
N LYS A 273 -2.64 4.14 1.40
CA LYS A 273 -2.81 5.52 0.91
C LYS A 273 -1.47 6.15 0.50
N ARG A 274 -0.39 5.86 1.23
CA ARG A 274 0.97 6.28 0.86
C ARG A 274 1.46 5.59 -0.40
N ALA A 275 1.24 4.29 -0.54
CA ALA A 275 1.59 3.53 -1.74
C ALA A 275 0.84 4.06 -2.98
N ASP A 276 -0.45 4.38 -2.85
CA ASP A 276 -1.21 5.02 -3.92
C ASP A 276 -0.68 6.42 -4.26
N GLY A 277 -0.20 7.15 -3.24
CA GLY A 277 0.50 8.43 -3.41
C GLY A 277 1.78 8.29 -4.23
N ALA A 278 2.63 7.31 -3.89
CA ALA A 278 3.84 6.99 -4.62
C ALA A 278 3.53 6.52 -6.05
N GLN A 279 2.48 5.71 -6.25
CA GLN A 279 2.02 5.31 -7.58
C GLN A 279 1.59 6.51 -8.43
N ARG A 280 0.82 7.45 -7.86
CA ARG A 280 0.45 8.68 -8.57
C ARG A 280 1.67 9.54 -8.91
N ALA A 281 2.66 9.61 -8.03
CA ALA A 281 3.91 10.32 -8.30
C ALA A 281 4.71 9.64 -9.42
N PHE A 282 4.83 8.31 -9.38
CA PHE A 282 5.45 7.51 -10.42
C PHE A 282 4.82 7.77 -11.80
N VAL A 283 3.50 7.73 -11.90
CA VAL A 283 2.79 7.98 -13.16
C VAL A 283 3.07 9.39 -13.67
N ARG A 284 2.95 10.43 -12.83
CA ARG A 284 3.22 11.81 -13.24
C ARG A 284 4.66 12.01 -13.72
N VAL A 285 5.64 11.50 -12.98
CA VAL A 285 7.06 11.64 -13.36
C VAL A 285 7.35 10.86 -14.64
N LYS A 286 6.70 9.72 -14.83
CA LYS A 286 6.83 8.94 -16.06
C LYS A 286 6.23 9.67 -17.26
N GLU A 287 5.05 10.26 -17.13
CA GLU A 287 4.44 11.10 -18.18
C GLU A 287 5.37 12.25 -18.56
N LEU A 288 5.92 12.98 -17.58
CA LEU A 288 6.91 14.03 -17.82
C LEU A 288 8.19 13.51 -18.50
N ALA A 289 8.66 12.32 -18.13
CA ALA A 289 9.82 11.71 -18.77
C ALA A 289 9.54 11.32 -20.23
N ASP A 290 8.33 10.84 -20.50
CA ASP A 290 7.86 10.49 -21.84
C ASP A 290 7.70 11.74 -22.72
N ASP A 291 7.21 12.86 -22.17
CA ASP A 291 7.13 14.15 -22.86
C ASP A 291 8.53 14.68 -23.25
N VAL A 292 9.47 14.71 -22.29
CA VAL A 292 10.87 15.10 -22.54
C VAL A 292 11.53 14.13 -23.54
N HIS A 293 11.14 12.84 -23.51
CA HIS A 293 11.63 11.88 -24.47
C HIS A 293 11.09 12.13 -25.89
N ALA A 294 9.83 12.54 -26.02
CA ALA A 294 9.24 12.93 -27.30
C ALA A 294 9.97 14.15 -27.89
N GLU A 295 10.18 15.21 -27.10
CA GLU A 295 10.96 16.38 -27.50
C GLU A 295 12.39 15.97 -27.93
N TYR A 296 13.03 15.07 -27.17
CA TYR A 296 14.36 14.57 -27.51
C TYR A 296 14.38 13.83 -28.87
N ILE A 297 13.33 13.05 -29.17
CA ILE A 297 13.20 12.35 -30.45
C ILE A 297 13.04 13.36 -31.61
N GLU A 298 12.26 14.41 -31.42
CA GLU A 298 12.11 15.48 -32.42
C GLU A 298 13.44 16.15 -32.73
N GLN A 299 14.21 16.52 -31.70
CA GLN A 299 15.55 17.09 -31.86
C GLN A 299 16.51 16.14 -32.58
N LEU A 300 16.38 14.83 -32.34
CA LEU A 300 17.18 13.82 -33.05
C LEU A 300 16.77 13.68 -34.53
N ARG A 301 15.48 13.84 -34.84
CA ARG A 301 14.98 13.89 -36.23
C ARG A 301 15.53 15.12 -36.96
N GLU A 302 15.45 16.30 -36.36
CA GLU A 302 16.04 17.53 -36.91
C GLU A 302 17.55 17.39 -37.15
N LEU A 303 18.27 16.81 -36.19
CA LEU A 303 19.71 16.54 -36.34
C LEU A 303 20.00 15.61 -37.52
N SER A 304 19.17 14.58 -37.71
CA SER A 304 19.28 13.63 -38.83
C SER A 304 18.99 14.30 -40.18
N GLU A 305 18.02 15.22 -40.24
CA GLU A 305 17.74 16.02 -41.43
C GLU A 305 18.90 16.95 -41.79
N ILE A 306 19.48 17.64 -40.81
CA ILE A 306 20.66 18.48 -41.01
C ILE A 306 21.85 17.64 -41.47
N ASP A 307 22.07 16.46 -40.89
CA ASP A 307 23.13 15.54 -41.30
C ASP A 307 22.94 15.03 -42.74
N ARG A 308 21.68 14.73 -43.14
CA ARG A 308 21.33 14.39 -44.51
C ARG A 308 21.63 15.54 -45.48
N ARG A 309 21.23 16.77 -45.15
CA ARG A 309 21.51 17.97 -45.95
C ARG A 309 23.01 18.27 -46.07
N LEU A 310 23.76 18.15 -44.97
CA LEU A 310 25.21 18.30 -44.98
C LEU A 310 25.89 17.25 -45.87
N ALA A 311 25.38 16.02 -45.90
CA ALA A 311 25.87 14.97 -46.78
C ALA A 311 25.53 15.24 -48.26
N GLU A 312 24.33 15.72 -48.56
CA GLU A 312 23.90 16.15 -49.91
C GLU A 312 24.78 17.30 -50.43
N LEU A 313 24.98 18.35 -49.64
CA LEU A 313 25.88 19.46 -49.98
C LEU A 313 27.31 18.98 -50.23
N ARG A 314 27.84 18.07 -49.39
CA ARG A 314 29.19 17.51 -49.57
C ARG A 314 29.32 16.71 -50.86
N ARG A 315 28.28 15.94 -51.23
CA ARG A 315 28.22 15.19 -52.51
C ARG A 315 28.12 16.13 -53.71
N GLY A 316 27.27 17.15 -53.63
CA GLY A 316 27.14 18.17 -54.68
C GLY A 316 28.44 18.92 -54.94
N THR A 317 29.14 19.39 -53.90
CA THR A 317 30.46 20.04 -54.07
C THR A 317 31.49 19.07 -54.64
N SER A 318 31.48 17.80 -54.23
CA SER A 318 32.43 16.81 -54.77
C SER A 318 32.16 16.48 -56.24
N GLN A 319 30.89 16.40 -56.65
CA GLN A 319 30.52 16.17 -58.05
C GLN A 319 30.81 17.39 -58.93
N ILE A 320 30.48 18.59 -58.46
CA ILE A 320 30.80 19.84 -59.16
C ILE A 320 32.32 19.98 -59.33
N ASN A 321 33.10 19.77 -58.26
CA ASN A 321 34.56 19.82 -58.36
C ASN A 321 35.13 18.77 -59.33
N VAL A 322 34.54 17.57 -59.42
CA VAL A 322 34.98 16.55 -60.39
C VAL A 322 34.61 16.94 -61.82
N VAL A 323 33.40 17.47 -62.05
CA VAL A 323 32.95 17.92 -63.37
C VAL A 323 33.71 19.17 -63.83
N GLU A 324 33.93 20.16 -62.96
CA GLU A 324 34.76 21.34 -63.25
C GLU A 324 36.22 20.96 -63.47
N SER A 325 36.78 20.05 -62.66
CA SER A 325 38.13 19.55 -62.88
C SER A 325 38.25 18.77 -64.20
N ALA A 326 37.22 18.01 -64.59
CA ALA A 326 37.20 17.28 -65.86
C ALA A 326 37.04 18.23 -67.06
N ALA A 327 36.14 19.21 -66.97
CA ALA A 327 35.94 20.23 -68.01
C ALA A 327 37.21 21.09 -68.21
N ASN A 328 37.83 21.54 -67.11
CA ASN A 328 39.10 22.25 -67.16
C ASN A 328 40.22 21.36 -67.72
N ALA A 329 40.25 20.06 -67.39
CA ALA A 329 41.22 19.13 -67.95
C ALA A 329 41.00 18.89 -69.46
N GLU A 330 39.76 18.80 -69.94
CA GLU A 330 39.45 18.68 -71.38
C GLU A 330 39.86 19.92 -72.16
N GLU A 331 39.65 21.13 -71.62
CA GLU A 331 40.10 22.38 -72.25
C GLU A 331 41.63 22.48 -72.29
N LEU A 332 42.31 22.10 -71.21
CA LEU A 332 43.78 22.04 -71.17
C LEU A 332 44.31 20.96 -72.11
N PHE A 333 43.62 19.82 -72.25
CA PHE A 333 43.98 18.76 -73.20
C PHE A 333 43.78 19.18 -74.66
N ARG A 334 42.73 19.95 -74.99
CA ARG A 334 42.56 20.53 -76.33
C ARG A 334 43.69 21.51 -76.67
N LYS A 335 44.11 22.33 -75.71
CA LYS A 335 45.27 23.23 -75.86
C LYS A 335 46.61 22.46 -76.01
N PHE A 336 46.73 21.31 -75.34
CA PHE A 336 47.85 20.40 -75.53
C PHE A 336 47.90 19.84 -76.96
N LEU A 337 46.75 19.38 -77.48
CA LEU A 337 46.63 18.86 -78.85
C LEU A 337 46.84 19.94 -79.92
N SER A 338 46.52 21.20 -79.66
CA SER A 338 46.81 22.32 -80.56
C SER A 338 48.27 22.78 -80.55
N GLY A 339 49.12 22.18 -79.70
CA GLY A 339 50.56 22.46 -79.65
C GLY A 339 50.95 23.67 -78.80
N ASP A 340 50.04 24.19 -77.97
CA ASP A 340 50.32 25.32 -77.08
C ASP A 340 51.15 24.88 -75.86
N LYS A 341 52.04 25.76 -75.39
CA LYS A 341 52.92 25.46 -74.25
C LYS A 341 52.10 25.44 -72.94
N LEU A 342 52.07 24.29 -72.27
CA LEU A 342 51.45 24.12 -70.96
C LEU A 342 52.49 24.18 -69.83
N SER A 343 52.07 24.72 -68.68
CA SER A 343 52.85 24.70 -67.44
C SER A 343 52.83 23.29 -66.80
N THR A 344 53.86 22.94 -66.04
CA THR A 344 53.95 21.67 -65.28
C THR A 344 52.74 21.42 -64.39
N GLU A 345 52.17 22.48 -63.81
CA GLU A 345 50.97 22.40 -62.99
C GLU A 345 49.72 22.02 -63.81
N GLN A 346 49.60 22.56 -65.03
CA GLN A 346 48.49 22.25 -65.95
C GLN A 346 48.59 20.83 -66.49
N LEU A 347 49.82 20.33 -66.70
CA LEU A 347 50.09 18.97 -67.14
C LEU A 347 49.71 17.92 -66.06
N MET A 348 49.96 18.24 -64.78
CA MET A 348 49.50 17.41 -63.65
C MET A 348 47.98 17.32 -63.53
N VAL A 349 47.24 18.37 -63.92
CA VAL A 349 45.76 18.37 -63.91
C VAL A 349 45.21 17.39 -64.95
N ILE A 350 45.78 17.37 -66.15
CA ILE A 350 45.42 16.44 -67.23
C ILE A 350 45.76 14.99 -66.82
N GLN A 351 46.93 14.76 -66.21
CA GLN A 351 47.33 13.43 -65.73
C GLN A 351 46.41 12.91 -64.62
N LYS A 352 46.03 13.75 -63.65
CA LYS A 352 45.09 13.39 -62.58
C LYS A 352 43.69 13.08 -63.10
N ALA A 353 43.30 13.67 -64.22
CA ALA A 353 42.04 13.38 -64.90
C ALA A 353 42.09 12.12 -65.79
N GLY A 354 43.25 11.48 -65.95
CA GLY A 354 43.42 10.23 -66.70
C GLY A 354 43.43 10.39 -68.22
N MET A 355 43.75 11.58 -68.73
CA MET A 355 43.72 11.91 -70.17
C MET A 355 45.10 11.91 -70.84
N LEU A 356 46.13 11.36 -70.18
CA LEU A 356 47.53 11.35 -70.61
C LEU A 356 48.16 9.96 -70.42
#